data_AF-A0A8H3R369-F1
#
_entry.id   AF-A0A8H3R369-F1
#
_cell.length_a   1.000
_cell.length_b   1.000
_cell.length_c   1.000
_cell.angle_alpha   90.00
_cell.angle_beta   90.00
_cell.angle_gamma   90.00
#
_symmetry.space_group_name_H-M   'P 1'
#
loop_
_entity.id
_entity.type
_entity.pdbx_description
1 polymer ?
#
loop_
_entity_poly.entity_id
_entity_poly.type
_entity_poly.pdbx_seq_one_letter_code
_entity_poly.pdbx_strand_id
1 'polypeptide(L)'
;MIYLLRKDAFILSADTVKNYIMIFYEDSHKKIALILQNTSSKISFTIDIWTSSNNYFFLEITAYWVTEKNDEISNEEVGSLIRKLRTLVKKIKVSPQQKNKFKAQCKAANIPNLNVMLDVHTRWNSTYDMLVKVRKLKEPLNTLSNSDPTLRPFTINEKKWVHLLKIEELLKISELYKTLYAPQETQNTNIEYNSSDEDLVSHIFKWRCIELVSEFDRYLKADQAQALCDILNWWKVSLLF
;
A
#
# COMPACT_ATOMS: atom_id res chain seq x y z
N MET A 1 17.44 -21.40 -15.08
CA MET A 1 16.21 -21.04 -15.83
C MET A 1 15.22 -20.50 -14.83
N ILE A 2 14.81 -19.23 -14.94
CA ILE A 2 13.87 -18.61 -13.99
C ILE A 2 12.46 -19.08 -14.36
N TYR A 3 11.80 -19.81 -13.46
CA TYR A 3 10.42 -20.25 -13.65
C TYR A 3 9.46 -19.20 -13.09
N LEU A 4 8.65 -18.60 -13.97
CA LEU A 4 7.64 -17.63 -13.58
C LEU A 4 6.37 -18.34 -13.11
N LEU A 5 5.88 -17.98 -11.92
CA LEU A 5 4.61 -18.45 -11.35
C LEU A 5 3.41 -18.10 -12.26
N ARG A 6 3.51 -16.97 -12.98
CA ARG A 6 2.54 -16.54 -13.99
C ARG A 6 3.23 -16.47 -15.35
N LYS A 7 2.93 -17.43 -16.23
CA LYS A 7 3.57 -17.57 -17.55
C LYS A 7 3.23 -16.42 -18.52
N ASP A 8 2.10 -15.75 -18.30
CA ASP A 8 1.60 -14.61 -19.05
C ASP A 8 2.04 -13.25 -18.47
N ALA A 9 2.84 -13.23 -17.39
CA ALA A 9 3.31 -11.98 -16.82
C ALA A 9 4.31 -11.28 -17.75
N PHE A 10 3.99 -10.05 -18.15
CA PHE A 10 4.91 -9.20 -18.90
C PHE A 10 5.99 -8.66 -17.97
N ILE A 11 7.23 -9.13 -18.15
CA ILE A 11 8.40 -8.64 -17.42
C ILE A 11 9.15 -7.66 -18.30
N LEU A 12 9.29 -6.43 -17.80
CA LEU A 12 10.10 -5.42 -18.45
C LEU A 12 11.56 -5.86 -18.50
N SER A 13 12.25 -5.59 -19.60
CA SER A 13 13.69 -5.84 -19.68
C SER A 13 14.44 -4.98 -18.67
N ALA A 14 15.60 -5.45 -18.22
CA ALA A 14 16.48 -4.66 -17.34
C ALA A 14 16.78 -3.28 -17.92
N ASP A 15 16.94 -3.18 -19.24
CA ASP A 15 17.15 -1.90 -19.93
C ASP A 15 15.93 -0.98 -19.86
N THR A 16 14.72 -1.53 -19.95
CA THR A 16 13.49 -0.74 -19.85
C THR A 16 13.32 -0.19 -18.43
N VAL A 17 13.59 -1.03 -17.41
CA VAL A 17 13.58 -0.60 -16.01
C VAL A 17 14.65 0.47 -15.76
N LYS A 18 15.87 0.28 -16.27
CA LYS A 18 16.95 1.27 -16.19
C LYS A 18 16.54 2.60 -16.82
N ASN A 19 15.95 2.57 -18.01
CA ASN A 19 15.49 3.78 -18.70
C ASN A 19 14.41 4.51 -17.89
N TYR A 20 13.46 3.78 -17.31
CA TYR A 20 12.45 4.39 -16.42
C TYR A 20 13.06 5.02 -15.17
N ILE A 21 14.01 4.35 -14.53
CA ILE A 21 14.74 4.89 -13.37
C ILE A 21 15.48 6.17 -13.77
N MET A 22 16.19 6.17 -14.90
CA MET A 22 16.92 7.35 -15.38
C MET A 22 15.99 8.52 -15.73
N ILE A 23 14.86 8.26 -16.40
CA ILE A 23 13.86 9.30 -16.68
C ILE A 23 13.30 9.89 -15.39
N PHE A 24 12.96 9.03 -14.42
CA PHE A 24 12.44 9.46 -13.12
C PHE A 24 13.47 10.29 -12.35
N TYR A 25 14.74 9.87 -12.39
CA TYR A 25 15.86 10.60 -11.80
C TYR A 25 15.99 12.00 -12.42
N GLU A 26 16.05 12.11 -13.75
CA GLU A 26 16.19 13.38 -14.46
C GLU A 26 15.05 14.36 -14.16
N ASP A 27 13.81 13.85 -14.14
CA ASP A 27 12.63 14.67 -13.84
C ASP A 27 12.64 15.13 -12.37
N SER A 28 12.98 14.25 -11.44
CA SER A 28 13.09 14.57 -10.01
C SER A 28 14.23 15.55 -9.74
N HIS A 29 15.37 15.39 -10.41
CA HIS A 29 16.53 16.26 -10.29
C HIS A 29 16.18 17.69 -10.73
N LYS A 30 15.50 17.86 -11.88
CA LYS A 30 15.02 19.17 -12.36
C LYS A 30 14.04 19.81 -11.38
N LYS A 31 13.11 19.03 -10.82
CA LYS A 31 12.14 19.51 -9.82
C LYS A 31 12.83 20.00 -8.55
N ILE A 32 13.75 19.21 -8.00
CA ILE A 32 14.50 19.57 -6.79
C ILE A 32 15.38 20.80 -7.05
N ALA A 33 16.09 20.84 -8.18
CA ALA A 33 16.89 22.00 -8.55
C ALA A 33 16.05 23.30 -8.60
N LEU A 34 14.85 23.24 -9.20
CA LEU A 34 13.92 24.36 -9.24
C LEU A 34 13.44 24.75 -7.83
N ILE A 35 13.14 23.77 -6.97
CA ILE A 35 12.72 24.03 -5.58
C ILE A 35 13.84 24.74 -4.81
N LEU A 36 15.06 24.22 -4.87
CA LEU A 36 16.21 24.78 -4.15
C LEU A 36 16.55 26.19 -4.66
N GLN A 37 16.48 26.45 -5.96
CA GLN A 37 16.72 27.79 -6.54
C GLN A 37 15.67 28.83 -6.13
N ASN A 38 14.42 28.40 -5.94
CA ASN A 38 13.32 29.30 -5.58
C ASN A 38 13.07 29.36 -4.06
N THR A 39 13.83 28.62 -3.26
CA THR A 39 13.66 28.59 -1.81
C THR A 39 14.29 29.85 -1.20
N SER A 40 13.49 30.62 -0.44
CA SER A 40 13.95 31.78 0.32
C SER A 40 14.70 31.41 1.60
N SER A 41 14.52 30.18 2.09
CA SER A 41 15.15 29.70 3.33
C SER A 41 16.63 29.40 3.15
N LYS A 42 17.34 29.31 4.29
CA LYS A 42 18.69 28.74 4.31
C LYS A 42 18.64 27.26 3.94
N ILE A 43 19.68 26.80 3.24
CA ILE A 43 19.90 25.40 2.89
C ILE A 43 21.13 24.94 3.67
N SER A 44 21.00 23.84 4.40
CA SER A 44 22.08 23.21 5.15
C SER A 44 22.46 21.90 4.45
N PHE A 45 23.75 21.63 4.33
CA PHE A 45 24.24 20.37 3.77
C PHE A 45 24.92 19.55 4.87
N THR A 46 24.64 18.26 4.90
CA THR A 46 25.45 17.28 5.62
C THR A 46 26.15 16.40 4.61
N ILE A 47 27.38 16.06 4.92
CA ILE A 47 28.22 15.22 4.08
C ILE A 47 28.53 13.97 4.88
N ASP A 48 28.21 12.82 4.31
CA ASP A 48 28.65 11.53 4.82
C ASP A 48 29.66 10.92 3.86
N ILE A 49 30.75 10.37 4.42
CA ILE A 49 31.85 9.80 3.67
C ILE A 49 32.15 8.43 4.25
N TRP A 50 32.07 7.40 3.41
CA TRP A 50 32.47 6.07 3.81
C TRP A 50 33.29 5.39 2.72
N THR A 51 34.08 4.41 3.16
CA THR A 51 34.81 3.51 2.26
C THR A 51 34.12 2.15 2.30
N SER A 52 33.76 1.61 1.14
CA SER A 52 33.18 0.28 1.04
C SER A 52 34.22 -0.83 1.25
N SER A 53 33.76 -2.06 1.45
CA SER A 53 34.64 -3.23 1.62
C SER A 53 35.52 -3.55 0.40
N ASN A 54 35.16 -3.04 -0.78
CA ASN A 54 35.97 -3.11 -2.00
C ASN A 54 36.81 -1.84 -2.24
N ASN A 55 37.05 -1.03 -1.20
CA ASN A 55 37.90 0.17 -1.21
C ASN A 55 37.45 1.28 -2.17
N TYR A 56 36.15 1.35 -2.51
CA TYR A 56 35.61 2.54 -3.18
C TYR A 56 35.21 3.59 -2.15
N PHE A 57 35.51 4.84 -2.47
CA PHE A 57 35.14 5.99 -1.66
C PHE A 57 33.78 6.51 -2.12
N PHE A 58 32.84 6.61 -1.18
CA PHE A 58 31.51 7.17 -1.41
C PHE A 58 31.38 8.49 -0.67
N LEU A 59 30.71 9.43 -1.32
CA LEU A 59 30.37 10.74 -0.79
C LEU A 59 28.87 10.92 -0.95
N GLU A 60 28.14 10.95 0.15
CA GLU A 60 26.74 11.34 0.17
C GLU A 60 26.62 12.78 0.62
N ILE A 61 25.85 13.56 -0.14
CA ILE A 61 25.51 14.94 0.20
C ILE A 61 24.00 14.99 0.42
N THR A 62 23.61 15.32 1.65
CA THR A 62 22.20 15.46 2.03
C THR A 62 21.90 16.93 2.29
N ALA A 63 20.93 17.47 1.57
CA ALA A 63 20.48 18.85 1.73
C ALA A 63 19.22 18.90 2.60
N TYR A 64 19.21 19.82 3.57
CA TYR A 64 18.07 20.15 4.42
C TYR A 64 17.67 21.60 4.18
N TRP A 65 16.38 21.84 3.97
CA TRP A 65 15.83 23.19 3.83
C TRP A 65 14.42 23.23 4.42
N VAL A 66 13.93 24.42 4.73
CA VAL A 66 12.59 24.63 5.28
C VAL A 66 11.77 25.36 4.24
N THR A 67 10.67 24.76 3.80
CA THR A 67 9.76 25.44 2.87
C THR A 67 8.66 26.16 3.63
N GLU A 68 8.29 27.37 3.18
CA GLU A 68 7.11 28.09 3.69
C GLU A 68 5.81 27.54 3.11
N LYS A 69 5.90 26.70 2.07
CA LYS A 69 4.74 26.11 1.40
C LYS A 69 4.18 24.95 2.24
N ASN A 70 3.14 25.28 3.01
CA ASN A 70 2.26 24.33 3.72
C ASN A 70 1.43 23.40 2.80
N ASP A 71 1.88 23.13 1.57
CA ASP A 71 1.13 22.31 0.61
C ASP A 71 1.25 20.80 0.90
N GLU A 72 2.24 20.42 1.73
CA GLU A 72 2.40 19.08 2.27
C GLU A 72 1.76 18.99 3.65
N ILE A 73 0.76 18.11 3.77
CA ILE A 73 0.09 17.83 5.03
C ILE A 73 1.08 17.17 5.96
N SER A 74 1.22 17.66 7.20
CA SER A 74 2.04 16.96 8.19
C SER A 74 1.44 15.58 8.51
N ASN A 75 2.26 14.60 8.89
CA ASN A 75 1.78 13.27 9.29
C ASN A 75 0.74 13.35 10.43
N GLU A 76 0.87 14.34 11.32
CA GLU A 76 -0.08 14.59 12.40
C GLU A 76 -1.45 15.08 11.87
N GLU A 77 -1.44 15.99 10.90
CA GLU A 77 -2.66 16.47 10.24
C GLU A 77 -3.37 15.35 9.46
N VAL A 78 -2.62 14.48 8.77
CA VAL A 78 -3.15 13.26 8.12
C VAL A 78 -3.84 12.37 9.15
N GLY A 79 -3.16 12.06 10.26
CA GLY A 79 -3.71 11.23 11.33
C GLY A 79 -4.95 11.85 11.98
N SER A 80 -4.92 13.15 12.23
CA SER A 80 -6.05 13.91 12.77
C SER A 80 -7.26 13.90 11.82
N LEU A 81 -7.01 14.04 10.51
CA LEU A 81 -8.04 14.02 9.48
C LEU A 81 -8.72 12.64 9.38
N ILE A 82 -7.94 11.56 9.35
CA ILE A 82 -8.46 10.18 9.34
C ILE A 82 -9.27 9.91 10.61
N ARG A 83 -8.78 10.32 11.79
CA ARG A 83 -9.50 10.17 13.07
C ARG A 83 -10.81 10.95 13.09
N LYS A 84 -10.82 12.16 12.54
CA LYS A 84 -12.03 12.99 12.41
C LYS A 84 -13.07 12.28 11.54
N LEU A 85 -12.65 11.78 10.37
CA LEU A 85 -13.50 11.02 9.46
C LEU A 85 -14.03 9.73 10.12
N ARG A 86 -13.15 8.96 10.76
CA ARG A 86 -13.49 7.74 11.50
C ARG A 86 -14.56 8.01 12.55
N THR A 87 -14.46 9.13 13.27
CA THR A 87 -15.43 9.52 14.30
C THR A 87 -16.78 9.86 13.70
N LEU A 88 -16.82 10.62 12.59
CA LEU A 88 -18.04 10.93 11.85
C LEU A 88 -18.75 9.65 11.39
N VAL A 89 -18.01 8.77 10.71
CA VAL A 89 -18.50 7.49 10.22
C VAL A 89 -19.01 6.61 11.36
N LYS A 90 -18.27 6.53 12.47
CA LYS A 90 -18.66 5.76 13.66
C LYS A 90 -19.99 6.28 14.24
N LYS A 91 -20.17 7.60 14.39
CA LYS A 91 -21.40 8.19 14.92
C LYS A 91 -22.62 7.84 14.06
N ILE A 92 -22.48 7.91 12.73
CA ILE A 92 -23.54 7.56 11.78
C ILE A 92 -23.84 6.06 11.82
N LYS A 93 -22.80 5.22 11.88
CA LYS A 93 -22.94 3.76 11.86
C LYS A 93 -23.57 3.22 13.14
N VAL A 94 -23.20 3.76 14.30
CA VAL A 94 -23.62 3.26 15.62
C VAL A 94 -25.02 3.76 16.01
N SER A 95 -25.37 5.03 15.73
CA SER A 95 -26.67 5.58 16.13
C SER A 95 -27.79 5.22 15.13
N PRO A 96 -28.88 4.56 15.56
CA PRO A 96 -30.00 4.22 14.68
C PRO A 96 -30.68 5.46 14.07
N GLN A 97 -30.79 6.54 14.87
CA GLN A 97 -31.36 7.80 14.40
C GLN A 97 -30.51 8.43 13.30
N GLN A 98 -29.19 8.48 13.49
CA GLN A 98 -28.27 9.02 12.48
C GLN A 98 -28.24 8.15 11.23
N LYS A 99 -28.30 6.83 11.37
CA LYS A 99 -28.39 5.90 10.25
C LYS A 99 -29.65 6.12 9.42
N ASN A 100 -30.80 6.37 10.07
CA ASN A 100 -32.06 6.64 9.37
C ASN A 100 -32.03 7.99 8.65
N LYS A 101 -31.52 9.04 9.29
CA LYS A 101 -31.29 10.35 8.66
C LYS A 101 -30.35 10.23 7.46
N PHE A 102 -29.24 9.51 7.60
CA PHE A 102 -28.28 9.26 6.53
C PHE A 102 -28.92 8.53 5.33
N LYS A 103 -29.75 7.50 5.60
CA LYS A 103 -30.51 6.81 4.54
C LYS A 103 -31.45 7.76 3.79
N ALA A 104 -32.10 8.69 4.49
CA ALA A 104 -32.94 9.70 3.85
C ALA A 104 -32.11 10.62 2.94
N GLN A 105 -30.91 11.04 3.38
CA GLN A 105 -30.00 11.84 2.56
C GLN A 105 -29.47 11.07 1.35
N CYS A 106 -29.17 9.77 1.47
CA CYS A 106 -28.77 8.95 0.33
C CYS A 106 -29.88 8.84 -0.72
N LYS A 107 -31.14 8.69 -0.28
CA LYS A 107 -32.31 8.71 -1.17
C LYS A 107 -32.46 10.04 -1.90
N ALA A 108 -32.28 11.16 -1.18
CA ALA A 108 -32.35 12.50 -1.77
C ALA A 108 -31.24 12.75 -2.80
N ALA A 109 -30.04 12.21 -2.58
CA ALA A 109 -28.91 12.33 -3.50
C ALA A 109 -28.92 11.30 -4.65
N ASN A 110 -29.94 10.44 -4.74
CA ASN A 110 -30.04 9.33 -5.70
C ASN A 110 -28.83 8.37 -5.67
N ILE A 111 -28.23 8.17 -4.48
CA ILE A 111 -27.09 7.27 -4.29
C ILE A 111 -27.62 5.92 -3.75
N PRO A 112 -27.19 4.77 -4.30
CA PRO A 112 -27.59 3.47 -3.78
C PRO A 112 -27.26 3.38 -2.28
N ASN A 113 -28.14 2.74 -1.50
CA ASN A 113 -28.08 2.73 -0.05
C ASN A 113 -26.89 1.89 0.47
N LEU A 114 -25.68 2.43 0.32
CA LEU A 114 -24.45 1.82 0.78
C LEU A 114 -24.31 2.06 2.28
N ASN A 115 -24.18 0.98 3.04
CA ASN A 115 -23.80 1.08 4.44
C ASN A 115 -22.39 1.66 4.56
N VAL A 116 -22.24 2.61 5.49
CA VAL A 116 -20.94 3.18 5.81
C VAL A 116 -20.02 2.10 6.41
N MET A 117 -18.79 2.02 5.92
CA MET A 117 -17.76 1.09 6.41
C MET A 117 -16.80 1.83 7.34
N LEU A 118 -16.47 1.19 8.46
CA LEU A 118 -15.50 1.72 9.42
C LEU A 118 -14.21 0.90 9.28
N ASP A 119 -13.07 1.57 9.34
CA ASP A 119 -11.77 0.90 9.33
C ASP A 119 -11.55 0.03 10.58
N VAL A 120 -10.66 -0.94 10.46
CA VAL A 120 -10.31 -1.94 11.48
C VAL A 120 -8.80 -1.96 11.60
N HIS A 121 -8.27 -1.58 12.77
CA HIS A 121 -6.82 -1.39 12.93
C HIS A 121 -6.00 -2.65 12.62
N THR A 122 -6.56 -3.84 12.85
CA THR A 122 -5.89 -5.13 12.60
C THR A 122 -5.94 -5.57 11.14
N ARG A 123 -6.74 -4.91 10.28
CA ARG A 123 -6.88 -5.24 8.86
C ARG A 123 -6.28 -4.13 8.01
N TRP A 124 -5.10 -4.41 7.43
CA TRP A 124 -4.22 -3.42 6.79
C TRP A 124 -4.88 -2.55 5.71
N ASN A 125 -5.94 -3.02 5.05
CA ASN A 125 -6.59 -2.31 3.94
C ASN A 125 -7.91 -1.65 4.31
N SER A 126 -8.34 -1.80 5.56
CA SER A 126 -9.65 -1.33 5.99
C SER A 126 -9.79 0.19 5.95
N THR A 127 -8.70 0.95 6.15
CA THR A 127 -8.66 2.41 6.00
C THR A 127 -8.91 2.81 4.55
N TYR A 128 -8.24 2.15 3.60
CA TYR A 128 -8.48 2.35 2.17
C TYR A 128 -9.94 2.05 1.80
N ASP A 129 -10.47 0.91 2.23
CA ASP A 129 -11.86 0.52 1.97
C ASP A 129 -12.88 1.55 2.54
N MET A 130 -12.58 2.11 3.71
CA MET A 130 -13.37 3.19 4.31
C MET A 130 -13.34 4.44 3.43
N LEU A 131 -12.15 4.88 2.98
CA LEU A 131 -11.99 6.08 2.16
C LEU A 131 -12.72 5.96 0.82
N VAL A 132 -12.56 4.84 0.11
CA VAL A 132 -13.24 4.58 -1.17
C VAL A 132 -14.76 4.66 -1.02
N LYS A 133 -15.31 4.09 0.06
CA LYS A 133 -16.76 4.13 0.34
C LYS A 133 -17.22 5.52 0.73
N VAL A 134 -16.48 6.20 1.60
CA VAL A 134 -16.78 7.56 2.05
C VAL A 134 -16.78 8.53 0.88
N ARG A 135 -15.85 8.39 -0.09
CA ARG A 135 -15.82 9.20 -1.31
C ARG A 135 -17.11 9.10 -2.11
N LYS A 136 -17.63 7.89 -2.29
CA LYS A 136 -18.94 7.66 -2.96
C LYS A 136 -20.12 8.27 -2.18
N LEU A 137 -19.95 8.46 -0.88
CA LEU A 137 -20.95 8.99 0.04
C LEU A 137 -20.68 10.45 0.45
N LYS A 138 -19.80 11.18 -0.27
CA LYS A 138 -19.37 12.53 0.09
C LYS A 138 -20.54 13.51 0.27
N GLU A 139 -21.42 13.57 -0.72
CA GLU A 139 -22.59 14.47 -0.71
C GLU A 139 -23.52 14.24 0.50
N PRO A 140 -24.06 13.02 0.74
CA PRO A 140 -24.94 12.78 1.88
C PRO A 140 -24.23 12.95 3.24
N LEU A 141 -22.92 12.68 3.31
CA LEU A 141 -22.13 12.91 4.53
C LEU A 141 -21.99 14.40 4.85
N ASN A 142 -21.70 15.24 3.85
CA ASN A 142 -21.59 16.68 4.03
C ASN A 142 -22.94 17.30 4.41
N THR A 143 -24.01 16.94 3.70
CA THR A 143 -25.37 17.43 4.00
C THR A 143 -25.81 17.03 5.41
N LEU A 144 -25.60 15.78 5.80
CA LEU A 144 -25.95 15.31 7.13
C LEU A 144 -25.12 16.01 8.21
N SER A 145 -23.80 16.10 8.02
CA SER A 145 -22.89 16.74 8.99
C SER A 145 -23.19 18.22 9.18
N ASN A 146 -23.64 18.92 8.14
CA ASN A 146 -24.04 20.32 8.23
C ASN A 146 -25.43 20.52 8.86
N SER A 147 -26.35 19.59 8.63
CA SER A 147 -27.72 19.66 9.18
C SER A 147 -27.83 19.25 10.65
N ASP A 148 -26.99 18.32 11.12
CA ASP A 148 -27.09 17.77 12.47
C ASP A 148 -26.08 18.42 13.44
N PRO A 149 -26.54 19.11 14.52
CA PRO A 149 -25.67 19.76 15.49
C PRO A 149 -24.64 18.81 16.13
N THR A 150 -24.98 17.52 16.29
CA THR A 150 -24.10 16.52 16.94
C THR A 150 -22.94 16.06 16.06
N LEU A 151 -23.06 16.29 14.74
CA LEU A 151 -22.09 15.90 13.72
C LEU A 151 -21.30 17.09 13.18
N ARG A 152 -21.83 18.31 13.29
CA ARG A 152 -21.20 19.56 12.86
C ARG A 152 -19.72 19.73 13.27
N PRO A 153 -19.26 19.33 14.47
CA PRO A 153 -17.82 19.41 14.82
C PRO A 153 -16.93 18.54 13.91
N PHE A 154 -17.50 17.47 13.35
CA PHE A 154 -16.84 16.49 12.51
C PHE A 154 -16.95 16.77 11.01
N THR A 155 -17.56 17.90 10.61
CA THR A 155 -17.65 18.30 9.20
C THR A 155 -16.26 18.44 8.57
N ILE A 156 -16.13 17.93 7.34
CA ILE A 156 -14.91 17.95 6.54
C ILE A 156 -15.08 19.01 5.45
N ASN A 157 -14.16 19.97 5.40
CA ASN A 157 -14.16 21.03 4.39
C ASN A 157 -13.62 20.51 3.05
N GLU A 158 -13.91 21.20 1.95
CA GLU A 158 -13.50 20.82 0.60
C GLU A 158 -11.98 20.68 0.46
N LYS A 159 -11.20 21.60 1.05
CA LYS A 159 -9.73 21.46 1.09
C LYS A 159 -9.29 20.14 1.75
N LYS A 160 -9.94 19.76 2.85
CA LYS A 160 -9.67 18.50 3.57
C LYS A 160 -10.14 17.27 2.79
N TRP A 161 -11.15 17.41 1.95
CA TRP A 161 -11.56 16.35 1.03
C TRP A 161 -10.50 16.09 -0.04
N VAL A 162 -9.90 17.14 -0.62
CA VAL A 162 -8.78 16.99 -1.57
C VAL A 162 -7.62 16.21 -0.93
N HIS A 163 -7.32 16.53 0.32
CA HIS A 163 -6.32 15.81 1.10
C HIS A 163 -6.67 14.32 1.33
N LEU A 164 -7.93 13.99 1.64
CA LEU A 164 -8.38 12.59 1.73
C LEU A 164 -8.25 11.83 0.41
N LEU A 165 -8.46 12.49 -0.73
CA LEU A 165 -8.27 11.89 -2.06
C LEU A 165 -6.81 11.55 -2.31
N LYS A 166 -5.88 12.45 -1.96
CA LYS A 166 -4.43 12.17 -2.04
C LYS A 166 -4.05 10.96 -1.18
N ILE A 167 -4.60 10.85 0.04
CA ILE A 167 -4.35 9.70 0.92
C ILE A 167 -4.93 8.41 0.33
N GLU A 168 -6.14 8.43 -0.22
CA GLU A 168 -6.75 7.28 -0.92
C GLU A 168 -5.85 6.81 -2.06
N GLU A 169 -5.31 7.73 -2.86
CA GLU A 169 -4.42 7.43 -3.99
C GLU A 169 -3.11 6.77 -3.53
N LEU A 170 -2.50 7.28 -2.46
CA LEU A 170 -1.29 6.66 -1.88
C LEU A 170 -1.57 5.25 -1.37
N LEU A 171 -2.72 5.05 -0.71
CA LEU A 171 -3.09 3.74 -0.16
C LEU A 171 -3.50 2.73 -1.23
N LYS A 172 -3.83 3.17 -2.46
CA LYS A 172 -4.17 2.30 -3.61
C LYS A 172 -3.06 1.30 -3.94
N ILE A 173 -1.80 1.62 -3.63
CA ILE A 173 -0.65 0.72 -3.83
C ILE A 173 -0.89 -0.64 -3.15
N SER A 174 -1.56 -0.66 -1.99
CA SER A 174 -1.90 -1.90 -1.28
C SER A 174 -2.91 -2.79 -2.03
N GLU A 175 -3.84 -2.19 -2.78
CA GLU A 175 -4.80 -2.92 -3.63
C GLU A 175 -4.10 -3.50 -4.87
N LEU A 176 -3.20 -2.72 -5.49
CA LEU A 176 -2.38 -3.20 -6.61
C LEU A 176 -1.54 -4.40 -6.21
N TYR A 177 -0.93 -4.36 -5.02
CA TYR A 177 -0.21 -5.51 -4.46
C TYR A 177 -1.11 -6.76 -4.38
N LYS A 178 -2.31 -6.62 -3.81
CA LYS A 178 -3.24 -7.75 -3.65
C LYS A 178 -3.75 -8.33 -4.96
N THR A 179 -4.00 -7.49 -5.95
CA THR A 179 -4.57 -7.92 -7.23
C THR A 179 -3.53 -8.52 -8.16
N LEU A 180 -2.31 -7.98 -8.15
CA LEU A 180 -1.26 -8.37 -9.08
C LEU A 180 -0.27 -9.38 -8.49
N TYR A 181 0.03 -9.29 -7.20
CA TYR A 181 1.15 -10.00 -6.58
C TYR A 181 0.76 -10.94 -5.43
N ALA A 182 -0.36 -10.71 -4.72
CA ALA A 182 -0.73 -11.60 -3.62
C ALA A 182 -1.06 -13.01 -4.15
N PRO A 183 -0.61 -14.06 -3.44
CA PRO A 183 -0.97 -15.44 -3.77
C PRO A 183 -2.49 -15.60 -3.75
N GLN A 184 -3.06 -16.21 -4.79
CA GLN A 184 -4.49 -16.55 -4.82
C GLN A 184 -4.71 -17.72 -3.86
N GLU A 185 -5.63 -17.59 -2.90
CA GLU A 185 -6.06 -18.71 -2.04
C GLU A 185 -6.69 -19.78 -2.94
N THR A 186 -6.08 -20.97 -3.00
CA THR A 186 -6.62 -22.11 -3.73
C THR A 186 -7.89 -22.62 -3.05
N GLN A 187 -8.93 -22.88 -3.85
CA GLN A 187 -10.17 -23.48 -3.37
C GLN A 187 -9.85 -24.83 -2.69
N ASN A 188 -10.26 -24.97 -1.44
CA ASN A 188 -10.11 -26.18 -0.65
C ASN A 188 -10.86 -27.34 -1.35
N THR A 189 -10.15 -28.20 -2.07
CA THR A 189 -10.67 -29.51 -2.45
C THR A 189 -10.51 -30.42 -1.22
N ASN A 190 -11.64 -30.81 -0.63
CA ASN A 190 -11.65 -31.83 0.41
C ASN A 190 -11.16 -33.13 -0.21
N ILE A 191 -9.93 -33.53 0.10
CA ILE A 191 -9.45 -34.88 -0.23
C ILE A 191 -10.00 -35.80 0.85
N GLU A 192 -11.01 -36.60 0.51
CA GLU A 192 -11.46 -37.71 1.34
C GLU A 192 -10.36 -38.76 1.42
N TYR A 193 -9.69 -38.84 2.58
CA TYR A 193 -8.81 -39.95 2.91
C TYR A 193 -9.64 -41.08 3.52
N ASN A 194 -9.82 -42.17 2.76
CA ASN A 194 -10.27 -43.45 3.32
C ASN A 194 -9.05 -44.16 3.93
N SER A 195 -8.85 -44.07 5.25
CA SER A 195 -7.86 -44.88 5.97
C SER A 195 -8.36 -45.20 7.37
N SER A 196 -8.26 -46.47 7.77
CA SER A 196 -8.97 -47.10 8.89
C SER A 196 -8.40 -46.88 10.28
N ASP A 197 -7.65 -45.80 10.53
CA ASP A 197 -7.07 -45.53 11.85
C ASP A 197 -7.45 -44.12 12.29
N GLU A 198 -8.60 -44.00 12.96
CA GLU A 198 -9.05 -42.74 13.56
C GLU A 198 -8.37 -42.52 14.92
N ASP A 199 -7.33 -41.68 14.92
CA ASP A 199 -6.77 -41.11 16.15
C ASP A 199 -7.79 -40.12 16.75
N LEU A 200 -8.15 -40.26 18.03
CA LEU A 200 -9.16 -39.45 18.74
C LEU A 200 -8.93 -37.93 18.61
N VAL A 201 -7.67 -37.52 18.45
CA VAL A 201 -7.28 -36.12 18.25
C VAL A 201 -7.75 -35.60 16.88
N SER A 202 -7.76 -36.43 15.84
CA SER A 202 -8.19 -36.08 14.47
C SER A 202 -9.70 -35.87 14.34
N HIS A 203 -10.50 -36.54 15.19
CA HIS A 203 -11.96 -36.44 15.19
C HIS A 203 -12.44 -35.18 15.93
N ILE A 204 -11.75 -34.78 17.00
CA ILE A 204 -12.05 -33.58 17.79
C ILE A 204 -11.52 -32.33 17.10
N PHE A 205 -10.33 -32.43 16.50
CA PHE A 205 -9.75 -31.37 15.70
C PHE A 205 -9.63 -31.89 14.28
N LYS A 206 -10.58 -31.55 13.40
CA LYS A 206 -10.38 -31.67 11.95
C LYS A 206 -9.20 -30.78 11.56
N TRP A 207 -7.98 -31.29 11.69
CA TRP A 207 -6.76 -30.57 11.36
C TRP A 207 -6.80 -30.28 9.87
N ARG A 208 -7.03 -29.03 9.52
CA ARG A 208 -6.60 -28.49 8.24
C ARG A 208 -5.08 -28.42 8.29
N CYS A 209 -4.43 -29.55 8.03
CA CYS A 209 -3.01 -29.55 7.75
C CYS A 209 -2.84 -28.99 6.34
N ILE A 210 -2.72 -27.67 6.24
CA ILE A 210 -2.19 -27.06 5.02
C ILE A 210 -0.68 -27.20 5.15
N GLU A 211 -0.10 -28.19 4.47
CA GLU A 211 1.35 -28.20 4.25
C GLU A 211 1.69 -27.04 3.31
N LEU A 212 1.80 -25.84 3.88
CA LEU A 212 2.52 -24.74 3.27
C LEU A 212 3.99 -25.14 3.29
N VAL A 213 4.45 -25.85 2.26
CA VAL A 213 5.88 -25.90 2.01
C VAL A 213 6.27 -24.48 1.65
N SER A 214 6.91 -23.76 2.58
CA SER A 214 7.37 -22.41 2.31
C SER A 214 8.30 -22.45 1.10
N GLU A 215 8.32 -21.39 0.30
CA GLU A 215 9.23 -21.29 -0.84
C GLU A 215 10.69 -21.49 -0.41
N PHE A 216 11.00 -21.06 0.81
CA PHE A 216 12.27 -21.26 1.48
C PHE A 216 12.56 -22.75 1.77
N ASP A 217 11.58 -23.51 2.25
CA ASP A 217 11.74 -24.96 2.50
C ASP A 217 11.86 -25.76 1.20
N ARG A 218 11.19 -25.33 0.11
CA ARG A 218 11.40 -25.88 -1.23
C ARG A 218 12.80 -25.61 -1.74
N TYR A 219 13.33 -24.41 -1.50
CA TYR A 219 14.68 -24.03 -1.89
C TYR A 219 15.73 -24.86 -1.15
N LEU A 220 15.56 -25.09 0.16
CA LEU A 220 16.48 -25.91 0.95
C LEU A 220 16.45 -27.41 0.59
N LYS A 221 15.32 -27.90 0.06
CA LYS A 221 15.16 -29.29 -0.37
C LYS A 221 15.49 -29.53 -1.85
N ALA A 222 15.74 -28.49 -2.63
CA ALA A 222 16.09 -28.63 -4.04
C ALA A 222 17.49 -29.26 -4.19
N ASP A 223 17.66 -30.14 -5.18
CA ASP A 223 18.96 -30.71 -5.50
C ASP A 223 19.97 -29.58 -5.73
N GLN A 224 21.13 -29.65 -5.07
CA GLN A 224 22.21 -28.71 -5.33
C GLN A 224 22.58 -28.79 -6.82
N ALA A 225 22.52 -27.63 -7.49
CA ALA A 225 22.90 -27.54 -8.88
C ALA A 225 24.32 -28.08 -9.06
N GLN A 226 24.50 -29.05 -9.98
CA GLN A 226 25.81 -29.59 -10.29
C GLN A 226 26.77 -28.47 -10.68
N ALA A 227 27.97 -28.49 -10.12
CA ALA A 227 29.00 -27.45 -10.19
C ALA A 227 29.57 -27.16 -11.60
N LEU A 228 28.92 -27.62 -12.66
CA LEU A 228 29.35 -27.41 -14.05
C LEU A 228 28.98 -26.03 -14.61
N CYS A 229 28.11 -25.26 -13.93
CA CYS A 229 27.85 -23.86 -14.27
C CYS A 229 28.09 -22.97 -13.06
N ASP A 230 29.29 -22.39 -12.99
CA ASP A 230 29.59 -21.27 -12.10
C ASP A 230 28.90 -20.00 -12.65
N ILE A 231 27.72 -19.72 -12.11
CA ILE A 231 26.87 -18.56 -12.45
C ILE A 231 27.60 -17.23 -12.21
N LEU A 232 28.71 -17.21 -11.47
CA LEU A 232 29.48 -16.00 -11.18
C LEU A 232 30.54 -15.67 -12.25
N ASN A 233 30.71 -16.47 -13.31
CA ASN A 233 31.67 -16.17 -14.40
C ASN A 233 31.10 -15.30 -15.54
N TRP A 234 29.87 -14.79 -15.44
CA TRP A 234 29.23 -14.00 -16.50
C TRP A 234 29.96 -12.69 -16.87
N TRP A 235 30.81 -12.16 -15.99
CA TRP A 235 31.60 -10.94 -16.23
C TRP A 235 32.96 -11.18 -16.92
N LYS A 236 33.41 -12.43 -17.08
CA LYS A 236 34.70 -12.75 -17.72
C LYS A 236 34.64 -12.81 -19.26
N VAL A 237 33.47 -12.61 -19.87
CA VAL A 237 33.29 -12.78 -21.33
C VAL A 237 33.49 -11.47 -22.12
N SER A 238 33.82 -10.36 -21.48
CA SER A 238 33.96 -9.05 -22.14
C SER A 238 35.40 -8.63 -22.46
N LEU A 239 36.22 -9.54 -22.98
CA LEU A 239 37.51 -9.21 -23.60
C LEU A 239 37.72 -10.10 -24.82
N LEU A 240 37.09 -9.74 -25.94
CA LEU A 240 37.59 -9.89 -27.32
C LEU A 240 36.52 -9.31 -28.27
N PHE A 241 36.99 -8.40 -29.13
CA PHE A 241 36.30 -7.52 -30.10
C PHE A 241 35.87 -6.15 -29.57
#